data_AF-A0A2V7MGE0-F1
#
_entry.id   AF-A0A2V7MGE0-F1
#
_cell.length_a   1.000
_cell.length_b   1.000
_cell.length_c   1.000
_cell.angle_alpha   90.00
_cell.angle_beta   90.00
_cell.angle_gamma   90.00
#
_symmetry.space_group_name_H-M   'P 1'
#
loop_
_entity.id
_entity.type
_entity.pdbx_description
1 polymer ?
#
loop_
_entity_poly.entity_id
_entity_poly.type
_entity_poly.pdbx_seq_one_letter_code
_entity_poly.pdbx_strand_id
1 'polypeptide(L)'
;ETPDFTPYTALSPKQSLFDVNQRVSSITGPHAAERRQAALASARMNFSDPDAAPSERLNRILWHDARGWGVPYPEVKHSLFFPMALDIADEDREGADRDR
;
A
#
# COMPACT_ATOMS: atom_id res chain seq x y z
N GLU A 1 -41.19 -9.75 0.19
CA GLU A 1 -39.75 -10.08 0.28
C GLU A 1 -39.59 -11.20 1.29
N THR A 2 -38.86 -12.25 0.94
CA THR A 2 -38.66 -13.41 1.82
C THR A 2 -37.20 -13.41 2.27
N PRO A 3 -36.91 -13.47 3.58
CA PRO A 3 -35.54 -13.46 4.07
C PRO A 3 -34.77 -14.69 3.58
N ASP A 4 -33.53 -14.47 3.14
CA ASP A 4 -32.58 -15.53 2.82
C ASP A 4 -31.72 -15.83 4.05
N PHE A 5 -31.69 -17.11 4.43
CA PHE A 5 -30.93 -17.63 5.58
C PHE A 5 -29.75 -18.50 5.13
N THR A 6 -29.28 -18.36 3.89
CA THR A 6 -28.06 -19.03 3.41
C THR A 6 -26.90 -18.80 4.40
N PRO A 7 -26.31 -19.87 4.97
CA PRO A 7 -25.21 -19.73 5.90
C PRO A 7 -23.98 -19.10 5.25
N TYR A 8 -23.32 -18.21 5.98
CA TYR A 8 -22.05 -17.64 5.54
C TYR A 8 -20.94 -18.71 5.55
N THR A 9 -20.19 -18.80 4.45
CA THR A 9 -18.98 -19.62 4.38
C THR A 9 -17.75 -18.71 4.52
N ALA A 10 -17.01 -18.87 5.62
CA ALA A 10 -15.78 -18.14 5.84
C ALA A 10 -14.66 -18.64 4.91
N LEU A 11 -13.98 -17.71 4.24
CA LEU A 11 -12.81 -18.01 3.42
C LEU A 11 -11.53 -17.91 4.25
N SER A 12 -10.61 -18.84 4.04
CA SER A 12 -9.26 -18.72 4.60
C SER A 12 -8.43 -17.74 3.78
N PRO A 13 -7.74 -16.78 4.41
CA PRO A 13 -6.89 -15.85 3.70
C PRO A 13 -5.71 -16.58 3.07
N LYS A 14 -5.35 -16.21 1.83
CA LYS A 14 -4.15 -16.73 1.16
C LYS A 14 -2.86 -16.17 1.77
N GLN A 15 -2.94 -14.97 2.36
CA GLN A 15 -1.82 -14.28 2.97
C GLN A 15 -1.60 -14.80 4.39
N SER A 16 -0.34 -15.09 4.74
CA SER A 16 0.02 -15.46 6.11
C SER A 16 0.01 -14.22 7.01
N LEU A 17 -0.53 -14.37 8.23
CA LEU A 17 -0.46 -13.33 9.27
C LEU A 17 0.96 -13.13 9.83
N PHE A 18 1.85 -14.10 9.60
CA PHE A 18 3.24 -14.06 10.06
C PHE A 18 4.21 -13.67 8.96
N ASP A 19 3.71 -13.33 7.77
CA ASP A 19 4.58 -12.87 6.71
C ASP A 19 5.19 -11.51 7.08
N VAL A 20 6.49 -11.38 6.84
CA VAL A 20 7.26 -10.19 7.18
C VAL A 20 8.11 -9.80 6.00
N ASN A 21 8.46 -8.51 5.93
CA ASN A 21 9.33 -8.00 4.88
C ASN A 21 10.62 -8.83 4.79
N GLN A 22 10.95 -9.26 3.57
CA GLN A 22 12.20 -9.96 3.30
C GLN A 22 13.40 -9.09 3.68
N ARG A 23 14.49 -9.72 4.13
CA ARG A 23 15.75 -9.02 4.35
C ARG A 23 16.26 -8.47 3.03
N VAL A 24 16.66 -7.19 3.02
CA VAL A 24 17.10 -6.50 1.80
C VAL A 24 18.22 -7.25 1.06
N SER A 25 19.12 -7.88 1.81
CA SER A 25 20.23 -8.69 1.26
C SER A 25 19.78 -9.98 0.58
N SER A 26 18.63 -10.55 0.95
CA SER A 26 18.11 -11.79 0.35
C SER A 26 17.26 -11.55 -0.91
N ILE A 27 16.90 -10.30 -1.20
CA ILE A 27 16.08 -9.94 -2.36
C ILE A 27 16.93 -10.10 -3.63
N THR A 28 16.58 -11.07 -4.47
CA THR A 28 17.23 -11.37 -5.76
C THR A 28 16.20 -11.65 -6.85
N GLY A 29 16.61 -11.60 -8.13
CA GLY A 29 15.74 -11.88 -9.29
C GLY A 29 15.14 -10.62 -9.95
N PRO A 30 14.08 -10.77 -10.75
CA PRO A 30 13.44 -9.65 -11.46
C PRO A 30 12.97 -8.56 -10.50
N HIS A 31 13.12 -7.29 -10.90
CA HIS A 31 12.75 -6.13 -10.07
C HIS A 31 13.38 -6.12 -8.67
N ALA A 32 14.57 -6.71 -8.51
CA ALA A 32 15.23 -6.77 -7.20
C ALA A 32 15.61 -5.38 -6.69
N ALA A 33 15.93 -4.43 -7.56
CA ALA A 33 16.29 -3.07 -7.16
C ALA A 33 15.08 -2.36 -6.53
N GLU A 34 13.93 -2.41 -7.20
CA GLU A 34 12.67 -1.82 -6.79
C GLU A 34 12.16 -2.45 -5.49
N ARG A 35 12.21 -3.79 -5.40
CA ARG A 35 11.88 -4.53 -4.16
C ARG A 35 12.77 -4.16 -2.99
N ARG A 36 14.08 -4.00 -3.22
CA ARG A 36 15.03 -3.59 -2.17
C ARG A 36 14.73 -2.17 -1.70
N GLN A 37 14.46 -1.24 -2.62
CA GLN A 37 14.11 0.13 -2.28
C GLN A 37 12.81 0.19 -1.48
N ALA A 38 11.80 -0.57 -1.89
CA ALA A 38 10.52 -0.63 -1.18
C ALA A 38 10.63 -1.26 0.21
N ALA A 39 11.39 -2.35 0.36
CA ALA A 39 11.67 -2.95 1.66
C ALA A 39 12.37 -1.96 2.61
N LEU A 40 13.35 -1.20 2.09
CA LEU A 40 14.02 -0.14 2.86
C LEU A 40 13.09 1.03 3.21
N ALA A 41 12.23 1.44 2.27
CA ALA A 41 11.28 2.52 2.48
C ALA A 41 10.24 2.13 3.53
N SER A 42 9.62 0.95 3.39
CA SER A 42 8.67 0.39 4.36
C SER A 42 9.31 0.28 5.75
N ALA A 43 10.54 -0.22 5.86
CA ALA A 43 11.24 -0.34 7.14
C ALA A 43 11.50 1.00 7.85
N ARG A 44 11.45 2.13 7.13
CA ARG A 44 11.65 3.48 7.68
C ARG A 44 10.33 4.18 8.06
N MET A 45 9.17 3.61 7.71
CA MET A 45 7.87 4.20 8.00
C MET A 45 7.52 4.05 9.50
N ASN A 46 6.75 5.00 10.03
CA ASN A 46 6.23 4.92 11.38
C ASN A 46 4.93 4.11 11.39
N PHE A 47 5.01 2.86 11.87
CA PHE A 47 3.83 2.02 12.11
C PHE A 47 3.42 1.95 13.58
N SER A 48 4.09 2.69 14.46
CA SER A 48 3.77 2.71 15.89
C SER A 48 2.63 3.66 16.22
N ASP A 49 2.44 4.68 15.39
CA ASP A 49 1.39 5.68 15.52
C ASP A 49 0.35 5.48 14.41
N PRO A 50 -0.96 5.39 14.73
CA PRO A 50 -2.01 5.29 13.71
C PRO A 50 -1.89 6.40 12.68
N ASP A 51 -2.05 6.04 11.40
CA ASP A 51 -2.05 6.98 10.27
C ASP A 51 -0.76 7.80 10.05
N ALA A 52 0.34 7.49 10.76
CA ALA A 52 1.62 8.17 10.59
C ALA A 52 2.47 7.64 9.40
N ALA A 53 2.08 6.50 8.81
CA ALA A 53 2.76 5.95 7.65
C ALA A 53 2.33 6.68 6.36
N PRO A 54 3.27 7.05 5.47
CA PRO A 54 2.95 7.71 4.21
C PRO A 54 2.05 6.85 3.32
N SER A 55 0.76 7.20 3.23
CA SER A 55 -0.29 6.30 2.76
C SER A 55 -0.11 5.89 1.29
N GLU A 56 0.11 6.85 0.40
CA GLU A 56 0.25 6.57 -1.04
C GLU A 56 1.54 5.79 -1.33
N ARG A 57 2.64 6.14 -0.67
CA ARG A 57 3.90 5.41 -0.81
C ARG A 57 3.76 3.98 -0.31
N LEU A 58 3.10 3.76 0.82
CA LEU A 58 2.82 2.44 1.36
C LEU A 58 1.91 1.64 0.42
N ASN A 59 0.83 2.24 -0.07
CA ASN A 59 -0.12 1.59 -0.99
C ASN A 59 0.54 1.15 -2.30
N ARG A 60 1.44 1.96 -2.86
CA ARG A 60 2.23 1.58 -4.05
C ARG A 60 3.11 0.36 -3.79
N ILE A 61 3.79 0.32 -2.64
CA ILE A 61 4.61 -0.83 -2.24
C ILE A 61 3.74 -2.10 -2.14
N LEU A 62 2.61 -2.02 -1.44
CA LEU A 62 1.68 -3.15 -1.26
C LEU A 62 1.07 -3.61 -2.58
N TRP A 63 0.74 -2.69 -3.48
CA TRP A 63 0.24 -3.02 -4.81
C TRP A 63 1.24 -3.84 -5.61
N HIS A 64 2.48 -3.38 -5.70
CA HIS A 64 3.52 -4.08 -6.46
C HIS A 64 3.93 -5.41 -5.83
N ASP A 65 3.84 -5.52 -4.51
CA ASP A 65 4.04 -6.79 -3.82
C ASP A 65 2.94 -7.81 -4.14
N ALA A 66 1.67 -7.40 -4.07
CA ALA A 66 0.52 -8.28 -4.32
C ALA A 66 0.26 -8.58 -5.81
N ARG A 67 0.49 -7.61 -6.70
CA ARG A 67 0.18 -7.72 -8.15
C ARG A 67 1.40 -8.04 -8.99
N GLY A 68 2.60 -7.77 -8.49
CA GLY A 68 3.85 -7.88 -9.22
C GLY A 68 4.40 -6.51 -9.62
N TRP A 69 5.73 -6.44 -9.65
CA TRP A 69 6.51 -5.22 -9.86
C TRP A 69 6.48 -4.69 -11.31
N GLY A 70 6.03 -5.50 -12.27
CA GLY A 70 5.79 -5.06 -13.64
C GLY A 70 4.39 -4.49 -13.89
N VAL A 71 3.49 -4.53 -12.90
CA VAL A 71 2.11 -4.06 -13.05
C VAL A 71 2.01 -2.61 -12.61
N PRO A 72 1.55 -1.67 -13.46
CA PRO A 72 1.45 -0.26 -13.07
C PRO A 72 0.46 -0.09 -11.92
N TYR A 73 0.76 0.88 -11.04
CA TYR A 73 -0.17 1.30 -9.99
C TYR A 73 -1.37 2.01 -10.62
N PRO A 74 -2.62 1.69 -10.22
CA PRO A 74 -3.80 2.28 -10.82
C PRO A 74 -3.90 3.78 -10.50
N GLU A 75 -4.15 4.58 -11.54
CA GLU A 75 -4.41 6.01 -11.37
C GLU A 75 -5.87 6.26 -10.93
N VAL A 76 -6.05 7.30 -10.12
CA VAL A 76 -7.38 7.77 -9.72
C VAL A 76 -8.06 8.42 -10.92
N LYS A 77 -9.06 7.75 -11.50
CA LYS A 77 -9.77 8.26 -12.69
C LYS A 77 -10.85 9.30 -12.37
N HIS A 78 -11.48 9.19 -11.20
CA HIS A 78 -12.54 10.09 -10.76
C HIS A 78 -12.46 10.28 -9.24
N SER A 79 -12.26 11.51 -8.80
CA SER A 79 -12.41 11.90 -7.40
C SER A 79 -13.69 12.70 -7.25
N LEU A 80 -14.76 12.07 -6.74
CA LEU A 80 -16.07 12.70 -6.58
C LEU A 80 -16.11 13.73 -5.45
N PHE A 81 -15.16 13.65 -4.51
CA PHE A 81 -15.18 14.44 -3.27
C PHE A 81 -14.03 15.44 -3.17
N PHE A 82 -12.99 15.32 -4.00
CA PHE A 82 -11.82 16.20 -3.95
C PHE A 82 -11.27 16.44 -5.36
N PRO A 83 -11.79 17.42 -6.12
CA PRO A 83 -11.33 17.72 -7.47
C PRO A 83 -9.86 18.15 -7.53
N MET A 84 -9.30 18.70 -6.44
CA MET A 84 -7.87 19.04 -6.32
C MET A 84 -6.98 17.85 -5.93
N ALA A 85 -7.53 16.66 -5.67
CA ALA A 85 -6.72 15.49 -5.29
C ALA A 85 -5.89 14.93 -6.44
N LEU A 86 -6.18 15.31 -7.69
CA LEU A 86 -5.47 14.87 -8.89
C LEU A 86 -4.14 15.62 -9.12
N ASP A 87 -3.99 16.84 -8.58
CA ASP A 87 -2.86 17.73 -8.91
C ASP A 87 -1.77 17.78 -7.81
N ILE A 88 -1.96 17.10 -6.68
CA ILE A 88 -0.99 17.10 -5.57
C ILE A 88 -0.40 15.70 -5.47
N ALA A 89 0.85 15.55 -5.92
CA ALA A 89 1.66 14.40 -5.54
C ALA A 89 1.85 14.43 -4.01
N ASP A 90 1.53 13.34 -3.33
CA ASP A 90 1.45 13.31 -1.85
C ASP A 90 2.73 13.73 -1.10
N GLU A 91 3.90 13.80 -1.75
CA GLU A 91 5.11 14.39 -1.14
C GLU A 91 4.88 15.84 -0.67
N ASP A 92 4.02 16.61 -1.35
CA ASP A 92 3.67 17.97 -0.97
C ASP A 92 2.56 18.04 0.10
N ARG A 93 1.80 16.95 0.30
CA ARG A 93 0.65 16.90 1.22
C ARG A 93 1.06 16.63 2.67
N GLU A 94 2.08 15.78 2.88
CA GLU A 94 2.56 15.40 4.22
C GLU A 94 3.60 16.39 4.81
N GLY A 95 4.21 17.25 3.98
CA GLY A 95 5.15 18.29 4.45
C GLY A 95 4.47 19.53 5.01
N ALA A 96 3.28 19.87 4.53
CA ALA A 96 2.57 21.09 4.89
C ALA A 96 1.95 21.07 6.30
N ASP A 97 1.74 19.88 6.88
CA ASP A 97 1.13 19.72 8.22
C ASP A 97 2.17 19.76 9.36
N ARG A 98 3.46 19.86 9.04
CA ARG A 98 4.54 19.94 10.05
C ARG A 98 4.94 21.37 10.43
N ASP A 99 4.40 22.38 9.74
CA ASP A 99 4.75 23.80 9.91
C ASP A 99 3.58 24.65 10.46
N ARG A 100 2.63 24.05 11.19
CA ARG A 100 1.51 24.78 11.81
C ARG A 100 1.39 24.61 13.32
#